data_AF-A0A932GEJ2-F1
#
_entry.id   AF-A0A932GEJ2-F1
#
_cell.length_a   1.000
_cell.length_b   1.000
_cell.length_c   1.000
_cell.angle_alpha   90.00
_cell.angle_beta   90.00
_cell.angle_gamma   90.00
#
_symmetry.space_group_name_H-M   'P 1'
#
loop_
_entity.id
_entity.type
_entity.pdbx_description
1 polymer ?
#
loop_
_entity_poly.entity_id
_entity_poly.type
_entity_poly.pdbx_seq_one_letter_code
_entity_poly.pdbx_strand_id
1 'polypeptide(L)'
;MIEGVEFIWAQRIILSLFLLDFGVTLVGFYRPILPIFAASVFQVGATGLGILYGAPALGALLGSTSLLMAGDIRHKGAAAIVAALFFAAGLALLGLAQWFWMAVAAVAVLGFMDSISVGIRRTVVQFLAPDTMRGRAASLITVFAQSTNALGALLAGIAAEFLGAPRALLLGGLVCVLMIIAINRAIPQLRRYRAD
;
A
#
# COMPACT_ATOMS: atom_id res chain seq x y z
N MET A 1 0.50 2.46 -27.50
CA MET A 1 0.77 3.08 -26.18
C MET A 1 0.05 4.41 -26.02
N ILE A 2 -0.02 5.24 -27.06
CA ILE A 2 -0.67 6.57 -27.04
C ILE A 2 -2.19 6.49 -26.73
N GLU A 3 -2.93 5.55 -27.32
CA GLU A 3 -4.35 5.29 -26.99
C GLU A 3 -4.61 4.89 -25.52
N GLY A 4 -3.64 4.21 -24.89
CA GLY A 4 -3.74 3.82 -23.48
C GLY A 4 -3.56 5.02 -22.55
N VAL A 5 -2.77 6.01 -22.96
CA VAL A 5 -2.63 7.28 -22.25
C VAL A 5 -3.91 8.11 -22.43
N GLU A 6 -4.48 8.19 -23.64
CA GLU A 6 -5.76 8.88 -23.88
C GLU A 6 -6.94 8.28 -23.12
N PHE A 7 -7.00 6.95 -22.95
CA PHE A 7 -8.06 6.31 -22.16
C PHE A 7 -7.95 6.63 -20.65
N ILE A 8 -6.73 6.72 -20.11
CA ILE A 8 -6.49 7.16 -18.73
C ILE A 8 -6.83 8.66 -18.58
N TRP A 9 -6.62 9.46 -19.62
CA TRP A 9 -6.99 10.88 -19.65
C TRP A 9 -8.51 11.12 -19.76
N ALA A 10 -9.27 10.22 -20.38
CA ALA A 10 -10.72 10.29 -20.48
C ALA A 10 -11.46 10.09 -19.14
N GLN A 11 -10.80 9.52 -18.13
CA GLN A 11 -11.33 9.36 -16.77
C GLN A 11 -10.42 10.01 -15.72
N ARG A 12 -10.34 11.34 -15.74
CA ARG A 12 -9.62 12.20 -14.76
C ARG A 12 -9.73 11.72 -13.29
N ILE A 13 -10.88 11.14 -12.91
CA ILE A 13 -11.13 10.57 -11.57
C ILE A 13 -10.23 9.36 -11.27
N ILE A 14 -10.05 8.43 -12.22
CA ILE A 14 -9.14 7.28 -12.06
C ILE A 14 -7.71 7.76 -11.90
N LEU A 15 -7.28 8.70 -12.74
CA LEU A 15 -5.90 9.19 -12.74
C LEU A 15 -5.58 9.90 -11.42
N SER A 16 -6.50 10.69 -10.87
CA SER A 16 -6.36 11.29 -9.53
C SER A 16 -6.31 10.24 -8.42
N LEU A 17 -7.15 9.20 -8.51
CA LEU A 17 -7.13 8.07 -7.58
C LEU A 17 -5.79 7.34 -7.63
N PHE A 18 -5.31 7.01 -8.82
CA PHE A 18 -4.03 6.34 -9.04
C PHE A 18 -2.85 7.19 -8.56
N LEU A 19 -2.80 8.49 -8.85
CA LEU A 19 -1.70 9.36 -8.38
C LEU A 19 -1.65 9.46 -6.86
N LEU A 20 -2.80 9.52 -6.20
CA LEU A 20 -2.85 9.55 -4.74
C LEU A 20 -2.47 8.21 -4.12
N ASP A 21 -2.96 7.15 -4.72
CA ASP A 21 -2.62 5.78 -4.40
C ASP A 21 -1.12 5.53 -4.54
N PHE A 22 -0.51 6.06 -5.59
CA PHE A 22 0.95 6.12 -5.77
C PHE A 22 1.63 6.90 -4.64
N GLY A 23 1.14 8.08 -4.30
CA GLY A 23 1.69 8.87 -3.19
C GLY A 23 1.70 8.11 -1.86
N VAL A 24 0.60 7.41 -1.54
CA VAL A 24 0.49 6.62 -0.32
C VAL A 24 1.44 5.43 -0.34
N THR A 25 1.54 4.71 -1.46
CA THR A 25 2.42 3.52 -1.55
C THR A 25 3.91 3.90 -1.61
N LEU A 26 4.24 5.04 -2.21
CA LEU A 26 5.58 5.62 -2.27
C LEU A 26 6.11 5.96 -0.86
N VAL A 27 5.27 6.61 -0.05
CA VAL A 27 5.67 7.06 1.28
C VAL A 27 5.55 5.95 2.34
N GLY A 28 4.65 5.00 2.14
CA GLY A 28 4.44 3.86 3.03
C GLY A 28 5.39 2.68 2.81
N PHE A 29 6.45 2.84 2.00
CA PHE A 29 7.28 1.72 1.56
C PHE A 29 8.26 1.25 2.66
N TYR A 30 7.79 0.39 3.54
CA TYR A 30 8.53 -0.08 4.73
C TYR A 30 9.51 -1.22 4.45
N ARG A 31 9.30 -2.01 3.38
CA ARG A 31 10.07 -3.25 3.12
C ARG A 31 11.59 -3.03 3.02
N PRO A 32 12.09 -1.95 2.38
CA PRO A 32 13.53 -1.69 2.32
C PRO A 32 14.15 -1.25 3.65
N ILE A 33 13.32 -0.82 4.61
CA ILE A 33 13.78 -0.39 5.94
C ILE A 33 13.89 -1.58 6.91
N LEU A 34 13.22 -2.70 6.65
CA LEU A 34 13.26 -3.90 7.50
C LEU A 34 14.68 -4.45 7.80
N PRO A 35 15.62 -4.49 6.83
CA PRO A 35 17.00 -4.88 7.11
C PRO A 35 17.68 -3.97 8.14
N ILE A 36 17.39 -2.67 8.11
CA ILE A 36 17.92 -1.70 9.07
C ILE A 36 17.35 -1.98 10.47
N PHE A 37 16.07 -2.33 10.58
CA PHE A 37 15.49 -2.77 11.86
C PHE A 37 16.12 -4.05 12.39
N ALA A 38 16.29 -5.06 11.53
CA ALA A 38 16.89 -6.33 11.96
C ALA A 38 18.35 -6.15 12.40
N ALA A 39 19.14 -5.39 11.65
CA ALA A 39 20.56 -5.19 11.92
C ALA A 39 20.83 -4.19 13.05
N SER A 40 20.13 -3.05 13.07
CA SER A 40 20.47 -1.93 13.97
C SER A 40 19.56 -1.83 15.20
N VAL A 41 18.28 -2.23 15.11
CA VAL A 41 17.32 -2.07 16.21
C VAL A 41 17.22 -3.35 17.06
N PHE A 42 17.03 -4.50 16.42
CA PHE A 42 16.80 -5.76 17.12
C PHE A 42 18.02 -6.68 17.19
N GLN A 43 19.09 -6.37 16.45
CA GLN A 43 20.34 -7.16 16.40
C GLN A 43 20.08 -8.65 16.12
N VAL A 44 19.15 -8.93 15.21
CA VAL A 44 18.74 -10.29 14.84
C VAL A 44 19.48 -10.71 13.59
N GLY A 45 20.04 -11.93 13.58
CA GLY A 45 20.72 -12.49 12.43
C GLY A 45 19.79 -12.77 11.23
N ALA A 46 20.33 -13.44 10.21
CA ALA A 46 19.61 -13.77 8.97
C ALA A 46 18.28 -14.48 9.20
N THR A 47 18.17 -15.33 10.22
CA THR A 47 16.93 -16.02 10.58
C THR A 47 15.83 -15.06 11.01
N GLY A 48 16.15 -14.05 11.82
CA GLY A 48 15.17 -13.03 12.26
C GLY A 48 14.73 -12.12 11.11
N LEU A 49 15.65 -11.78 10.21
CA LEU A 49 15.33 -11.05 8.99
C LEU A 49 14.39 -11.86 8.08
N GLY A 50 14.63 -13.18 7.94
CA GLY A 50 13.76 -14.08 7.19
C GLY A 50 12.33 -14.09 7.74
N ILE A 51 12.17 -14.12 9.06
CA ILE A 51 10.85 -14.03 9.72
C ILE A 51 10.19 -12.67 9.42
N LEU A 52 10.93 -11.56 9.50
CA LEU A 52 10.41 -10.22 9.19
C LEU A 52 9.96 -10.08 7.73
N TYR A 53 10.65 -10.71 6.78
CA TYR A 53 10.23 -10.74 5.37
C TYR A 53 9.08 -11.72 5.11
N GLY A 54 8.98 -12.81 5.88
CA GLY A 54 7.91 -13.80 5.76
C GLY A 54 6.58 -13.36 6.38
N ALA A 55 6.62 -12.59 7.47
CA ALA A 55 5.42 -12.17 8.21
C ALA A 55 4.41 -11.37 7.35
N PRO A 56 4.83 -10.42 6.48
CA PRO A 56 3.92 -9.77 5.54
C PRO A 56 3.23 -10.73 4.58
N ALA A 57 3.93 -11.77 4.12
CA ALA A 57 3.35 -12.76 3.20
C ALA A 57 2.25 -13.57 3.88
N LEU A 58 2.47 -14.00 5.13
CA LEU A 58 1.43 -14.65 5.95
C LEU A 58 0.23 -13.72 6.16
N GLY A 59 0.46 -12.46 6.50
CA GLY A 59 -0.59 -11.45 6.61
C GLY A 59 -1.38 -11.28 5.30
N ALA A 60 -0.69 -11.21 4.17
CA ALA A 60 -1.29 -11.04 2.87
C ALA A 60 -2.13 -12.26 2.42
N LEU A 61 -1.72 -13.48 2.79
CA LEU A 61 -2.50 -14.70 2.57
C LEU A 61 -3.81 -14.66 3.37
N LEU A 62 -3.75 -14.27 4.64
CA LEU A 62 -4.95 -14.10 5.47
C LEU A 62 -5.84 -12.96 4.93
N GLY A 63 -5.26 -11.86 4.49
CA GLY A 63 -5.96 -10.72 3.89
C GLY A 63 -6.67 -11.09 2.60
N SER A 64 -6.00 -11.81 1.71
CA SER A 64 -6.60 -12.24 0.44
C SER A 64 -7.67 -13.32 0.64
N THR A 65 -7.45 -14.27 1.55
CA THR A 65 -8.44 -15.30 1.90
C THR A 65 -9.68 -14.69 2.55
N SER A 66 -9.49 -13.76 3.50
CA SER A 66 -10.61 -13.04 4.12
C SER A 66 -11.40 -12.19 3.12
N LEU A 67 -10.72 -11.56 2.15
CA LEU A 67 -11.37 -10.85 1.06
C LEU A 67 -12.18 -11.78 0.16
N LEU A 68 -11.63 -12.95 -0.18
CA LEU A 68 -12.34 -13.98 -0.96
C LEU A 68 -13.57 -14.52 -0.21
N MET A 69 -13.44 -14.76 1.10
CA MET A 69 -14.54 -15.22 1.96
C MET A 69 -15.62 -14.14 2.17
N ALA A 70 -15.23 -12.88 2.23
CA ALA A 70 -16.15 -11.76 2.38
C ALA A 70 -17.04 -11.53 1.15
N GLY A 71 -16.69 -12.13 -0.01
CA GLY A 71 -17.48 -12.05 -1.23
C GLY A 71 -17.57 -10.62 -1.79
N ASP A 72 -18.73 -10.26 -2.33
CA ASP A 72 -18.92 -8.95 -2.94
C ASP A 72 -19.16 -7.86 -1.87
N ILE A 73 -18.09 -7.17 -1.51
CA ILE A 73 -18.15 -6.10 -0.52
C ILE A 73 -19.01 -4.96 -1.08
N ARG A 74 -20.23 -4.83 -0.56
CA ARG A 74 -21.23 -3.82 -0.95
C ARG A 74 -20.76 -2.36 -0.88
N HIS A 75 -19.68 -2.08 -0.13
CA HIS A 75 -19.07 -0.76 0.04
C HIS A 75 -17.53 -0.80 -0.13
N LYS A 76 -17.04 -1.24 -1.30
CA LYS A 76 -15.61 -1.39 -1.62
C LYS A 76 -14.79 -0.13 -1.28
N GLY A 77 -15.34 1.06 -1.51
CA GLY A 77 -14.67 2.33 -1.20
C GLY A 77 -14.48 2.61 0.30
N ALA A 78 -15.47 2.28 1.15
CA ALA A 78 -15.33 2.45 2.60
C ALA A 78 -14.35 1.43 3.19
N ALA A 79 -14.37 0.19 2.71
CA ALA A 79 -13.43 -0.85 3.10
C ALA A 79 -11.98 -0.47 2.74
N ALA A 80 -11.75 0.10 1.56
CA ALA A 80 -10.43 0.60 1.15
C ALA A 80 -9.89 1.68 2.09
N ILE A 81 -10.72 2.65 2.47
CA ILE A 81 -10.30 3.74 3.37
C ILE A 81 -9.94 3.19 4.76
N VAL A 82 -10.76 2.28 5.29
CA VAL A 82 -10.49 1.63 6.58
C VAL A 82 -9.19 0.83 6.51
N ALA A 83 -9.00 0.02 5.46
CA ALA A 83 -7.77 -0.74 5.26
C ALA A 83 -6.53 0.17 5.16
N ALA A 84 -6.63 1.29 4.44
CA ALA A 84 -5.55 2.26 4.32
C ALA A 84 -5.21 2.94 5.65
N LEU A 85 -6.22 3.26 6.49
CA LEU A 85 -5.99 3.79 7.83
C LEU A 85 -5.30 2.77 8.73
N PHE A 86 -5.73 1.50 8.69
CA PHE A 86 -5.06 0.42 9.43
C PHE A 86 -3.64 0.17 8.92
N PHE A 87 -3.39 0.30 7.62
CA PHE A 87 -2.05 0.24 7.06
C PHE A 87 -1.16 1.36 7.61
N ALA A 88 -1.64 2.60 7.62
CA ALA A 88 -0.88 3.72 8.18
C ALA A 88 -0.64 3.57 9.69
N ALA A 89 -1.61 3.02 10.43
CA ALA A 89 -1.43 2.66 11.84
C ALA A 89 -0.37 1.55 12.02
N GLY A 90 -0.35 0.55 11.12
CA GLY A 90 0.68 -0.50 11.12
C GLY A 90 2.09 0.05 10.89
N LEU A 91 2.25 1.08 10.04
CA LEU A 91 3.52 1.77 9.83
C LEU A 91 3.98 2.47 11.11
N ALA A 92 3.07 3.18 11.78
CA ALA A 92 3.38 3.83 13.04
C ALA A 92 3.74 2.80 14.13
N LEU A 93 3.03 1.68 14.18
CA LEU A 93 3.29 0.60 15.14
C LEU A 93 4.65 -0.07 14.89
N LEU A 94 5.06 -0.22 13.63
CA LEU A 94 6.40 -0.68 13.27
C LEU A 94 7.48 0.33 13.68
N GLY A 95 7.22 1.62 13.51
CA GLY A 95 8.12 2.70 13.97
C GLY A 95 8.25 2.76 15.50
N LEU A 96 7.23 2.36 16.25
CA LEU A 96 7.23 2.30 17.71
C LEU A 96 7.68 0.94 18.27
N ALA A 97 7.97 -0.05 17.42
CA ALA A 97 8.27 -1.40 17.87
C ALA A 97 9.61 -1.45 18.63
N GLN A 98 9.54 -1.72 19.94
CA GLN A 98 10.71 -1.82 20.83
C GLN A 98 11.26 -3.25 20.95
N TRP A 99 10.53 -4.24 20.47
CA TRP A 99 10.86 -5.67 20.55
C TRP A 99 10.45 -6.40 19.27
N PHE A 100 11.22 -7.44 18.93
CA PHE A 100 11.17 -8.13 17.64
C PHE A 100 9.77 -8.65 17.26
N TRP A 101 9.07 -9.29 18.20
CA TRP A 101 7.76 -9.90 17.92
C TRP A 101 6.66 -8.87 17.64
N MET A 102 6.75 -7.67 18.21
CA MET A 102 5.83 -6.58 17.85
C MET A 102 6.12 -6.02 16.47
N ALA A 103 7.39 -5.96 16.06
CA ALA A 103 7.71 -5.64 14.67
C ALA A 103 7.10 -6.70 13.75
N VAL A 104 7.32 -8.00 14.01
CA VAL A 104 6.74 -9.11 13.25
C VAL A 104 5.21 -8.99 13.13
N ALA A 105 4.52 -8.73 14.25
CA ALA A 105 3.07 -8.52 14.25
C ALA A 105 2.66 -7.28 13.43
N ALA A 106 3.39 -6.17 13.56
CA ALA A 106 3.15 -4.96 12.79
C ALA A 106 3.26 -5.23 11.28
N VAL A 107 4.33 -5.93 10.85
CA VAL A 107 4.52 -6.23 9.43
C VAL A 107 3.50 -7.24 8.89
N ALA A 108 3.03 -8.18 9.72
CA ALA A 108 1.94 -9.06 9.35
C ALA A 108 0.62 -8.29 9.13
N VAL A 109 0.29 -7.35 10.02
CA VAL A 109 -0.88 -6.47 9.86
C VAL A 109 -0.74 -5.59 8.61
N LEU A 110 0.45 -5.05 8.36
CA LEU A 110 0.75 -4.29 7.14
C LEU A 110 0.50 -5.14 5.88
N GLY A 111 0.97 -6.38 5.85
CA GLY A 111 0.73 -7.31 4.73
C GLY A 111 -0.75 -7.66 4.53
N PHE A 112 -1.50 -7.82 5.63
CA PHE A 112 -2.94 -8.07 5.58
C PHE A 112 -3.70 -6.91 4.94
N MET A 113 -3.44 -5.68 5.39
CA MET A 113 -4.12 -4.48 4.88
C MET A 113 -3.72 -4.11 3.45
N ASP A 114 -2.46 -4.36 3.08
CA ASP A 114 -1.97 -4.19 1.72
C ASP A 114 -2.69 -5.13 0.75
N SER A 115 -2.89 -6.40 1.13
CA SER A 115 -3.62 -7.39 0.32
C SER A 115 -5.05 -6.97 0.01
N ILE A 116 -5.76 -6.41 1.01
CA ILE A 116 -7.12 -5.88 0.82
C ILE A 116 -7.10 -4.69 -0.16
N SER A 117 -6.16 -3.76 0.02
CA SER A 117 -6.05 -2.57 -0.83
C SER A 117 -5.72 -2.93 -2.29
N VAL A 118 -4.78 -3.85 -2.50
CA VAL A 118 -4.42 -4.37 -3.83
C VAL A 118 -5.60 -5.10 -4.48
N GLY A 119 -6.35 -5.89 -3.71
CA GLY A 119 -7.56 -6.55 -4.20
C GLY A 119 -8.57 -5.56 -4.77
N ILE A 120 -8.86 -4.49 -4.02
CA ILE A 120 -9.79 -3.43 -4.45
C ILE A 120 -9.27 -2.70 -5.69
N ARG A 121 -7.98 -2.31 -5.72
CA ARG A 121 -7.36 -1.67 -6.90
C ARG A 121 -7.50 -2.54 -8.15
N ARG A 122 -7.22 -3.85 -8.04
CA ARG A 122 -7.35 -4.79 -9.16
C ARG A 122 -8.79 -4.91 -9.66
N THR A 123 -9.76 -4.97 -8.75
CA THR A 123 -11.19 -5.01 -9.12
C THR A 123 -11.60 -3.74 -9.85
N VAL A 124 -11.24 -2.55 -9.34
CA VAL A 124 -11.57 -1.27 -9.98
C VAL A 124 -11.01 -1.21 -11.40
N VAL A 125 -9.75 -1.61 -11.60
CA VAL A 125 -9.12 -1.62 -12.93
C VAL A 125 -9.85 -2.59 -13.89
N GLN A 126 -10.22 -3.79 -13.42
CA GLN A 126 -10.92 -4.77 -14.26
C GLN A 126 -12.31 -4.32 -14.70
N PHE A 127 -13.02 -3.58 -13.84
CA PHE A 127 -14.34 -3.02 -14.14
C PHE A 127 -14.27 -1.83 -15.11
N LEU A 128 -13.19 -1.05 -15.09
CA LEU A 128 -13.07 0.17 -15.89
C LEU A 128 -12.35 0.00 -17.23
N ALA A 129 -11.64 -1.11 -17.45
CA ALA A 129 -10.91 -1.35 -18.70
C ALA A 129 -11.77 -2.09 -19.75
N PRO A 130 -11.99 -1.52 -20.95
CA PRO A 130 -12.61 -2.19 -22.09
C PRO A 130 -11.80 -3.42 -22.52
N ASP A 131 -12.46 -4.47 -22.97
CA ASP A 131 -11.84 -5.79 -23.26
C ASP A 131 -10.65 -5.73 -24.22
N THR A 132 -10.64 -4.78 -25.15
CA THR A 132 -9.57 -4.61 -26.15
C THR A 132 -8.30 -3.95 -25.61
N MET A 133 -8.36 -3.25 -24.47
CA MET A 133 -7.22 -2.52 -23.88
C MET A 133 -6.78 -3.02 -22.50
N ARG A 134 -7.44 -4.04 -21.93
CA ARG A 134 -7.11 -4.61 -20.61
C ARG A 134 -5.62 -4.96 -20.47
N GLY A 135 -5.03 -5.61 -21.47
CA GLY A 135 -3.60 -5.97 -21.46
C GLY A 135 -2.65 -4.76 -21.48
N ARG A 136 -3.02 -3.68 -22.17
CA ARG A 136 -2.23 -2.43 -22.26
C ARG A 136 -2.38 -1.56 -21.01
N ALA A 137 -3.59 -1.50 -20.45
CA ALA A 137 -3.83 -0.82 -19.18
C ALA A 137 -3.09 -1.53 -18.02
N ALA A 138 -3.16 -2.87 -17.99
CA ALA A 138 -2.45 -3.66 -16.99
C ALA A 138 -0.93 -3.47 -17.07
N SER A 139 -0.35 -3.41 -18.27
CA SER A 139 1.10 -3.21 -18.42
C SER A 139 1.56 -1.80 -18.01
N LEU A 140 0.76 -0.76 -18.28
CA LEU A 140 1.07 0.58 -17.77
C LEU A 140 1.01 0.60 -16.24
N ILE A 141 -0.01 0.01 -15.64
CA ILE A 141 -0.17 -0.05 -14.18
C ILE A 141 1.00 -0.78 -13.53
N THR A 142 1.47 -1.90 -14.10
CA THR A 142 2.63 -2.61 -13.56
C THR A 142 3.90 -1.79 -13.67
N VAL A 143 4.13 -1.11 -14.80
CA VAL A 143 5.29 -0.21 -14.95
C VAL A 143 5.25 0.89 -13.89
N PHE A 144 4.12 1.58 -13.74
CA PHE A 144 4.00 2.62 -12.72
C PHE A 144 4.15 2.09 -11.29
N ALA A 145 3.61 0.91 -10.99
CA ALA A 145 3.76 0.28 -9.68
C ALA A 145 5.25 -0.01 -9.37
N GLN A 146 5.99 -0.53 -10.34
CA GLN A 146 7.42 -0.81 -10.18
C GLN A 146 8.25 0.47 -10.07
N SER A 147 7.96 1.49 -10.87
CA SER A 147 8.59 2.82 -10.73
C SER A 147 8.34 3.41 -9.35
N THR A 148 7.13 3.27 -8.82
CA THR A 148 6.75 3.78 -7.49
C THR A 148 7.47 3.03 -6.38
N ASN A 149 7.55 1.70 -6.47
CA ASN A 149 8.29 0.90 -5.50
C ASN A 149 9.78 1.29 -5.46
N ALA A 150 10.39 1.55 -6.62
CA ALA A 150 11.77 2.01 -6.72
C ALA A 150 11.96 3.40 -6.10
N LEU A 151 11.10 4.37 -6.43
CA LEU A 151 11.15 5.72 -5.86
C LEU A 151 10.87 5.71 -4.35
N GLY A 152 9.90 4.91 -3.90
CA GLY A 152 9.57 4.74 -2.49
C GLY A 152 10.73 4.13 -1.72
N ALA A 153 11.42 3.14 -2.27
CA ALA A 153 12.62 2.58 -1.66
C ALA A 153 13.74 3.61 -1.50
N LEU A 154 13.91 4.47 -2.51
CA LEU A 154 14.92 5.53 -2.51
C LEU A 154 14.62 6.57 -1.42
N LEU A 155 13.37 7.06 -1.35
CA LEU A 155 12.91 7.99 -0.32
C LEU A 155 12.97 7.39 1.08
N ALA A 156 12.56 6.13 1.22
CA ALA A 156 12.63 5.38 2.48
C ALA A 156 14.08 5.24 2.96
N GLY A 157 15.03 4.97 2.05
CA GLY A 157 16.46 4.91 2.33
C GLY A 157 17.02 6.26 2.78
N ILE A 158 16.77 7.32 2.02
CA ILE A 158 17.19 8.69 2.36
C ILE A 158 16.61 9.10 3.73
N ALA A 159 15.31 8.89 3.94
CA ALA A 159 14.66 9.23 5.20
C ALA A 159 15.25 8.42 6.38
N ALA A 160 15.55 7.13 6.17
CA ALA A 160 16.18 6.30 7.19
C ALA A 160 17.61 6.75 7.52
N GLU A 161 18.36 7.26 6.53
CA GLU A 161 19.71 7.80 6.73
C GLU A 161 19.69 9.10 7.55
N PHE A 162 18.81 10.05 7.21
CA PHE A 162 18.77 11.36 7.88
C PHE A 162 18.03 11.34 9.23
N LEU A 163 16.91 10.62 9.33
CA LEU A 163 16.02 10.65 10.50
C LEU A 163 16.14 9.40 11.37
N GLY A 164 16.77 8.34 10.87
CA GLY A 164 16.73 7.00 11.45
C GLY A 164 15.48 6.22 11.03
N ALA A 165 15.63 4.91 10.91
CA ALA A 165 14.57 4.01 10.46
C ALA A 165 13.22 4.14 11.22
N PRO A 166 13.19 4.25 12.57
CA PRO A 166 11.92 4.40 13.30
C PRO A 166 11.17 5.71 12.99
N ARG A 167 11.90 6.83 12.94
CA ARG A 167 11.30 8.16 12.70
C ARG A 167 10.88 8.32 11.24
N ALA A 168 11.61 7.73 10.31
CA ALA A 168 11.24 7.68 8.89
C ALA A 168 9.88 6.98 8.70
N LEU A 169 9.64 5.85 9.38
CA LEU A 169 8.34 5.15 9.33
C LEU A 169 7.21 5.94 9.98
N LEU A 170 7.47 6.63 11.10
CA LEU A 170 6.47 7.50 11.74
C LEU A 170 6.05 8.67 10.84
N LEU A 171 7.02 9.33 10.21
CA LEU A 171 6.75 10.38 9.21
C LEU A 171 6.00 9.81 8.01
N GLY A 172 6.41 8.63 7.52
CA GLY A 172 5.74 7.95 6.42
C GLY A 172 4.28 7.65 6.74
N GLY A 173 4.01 7.08 7.91
CA GLY A 173 2.66 6.83 8.41
C GLY A 173 1.82 8.10 8.54
N LEU A 174 2.40 9.17 9.09
CA LEU A 174 1.72 10.47 9.20
C LEU A 174 1.32 11.04 7.83
N VAL A 175 2.25 11.02 6.88
CA VAL A 175 1.98 11.48 5.51
C VAL A 175 0.94 10.60 4.81
N CYS A 176 0.98 9.27 5.02
CA CYS A 176 -0.07 8.38 4.53
C CYS A 176 -1.45 8.76 5.11
N VAL A 177 -1.56 9.00 6.42
CA VAL A 177 -2.83 9.43 7.04
C VAL A 177 -3.31 10.76 6.44
N LEU A 178 -2.42 11.75 6.29
CA LEU A 178 -2.76 13.05 5.71
C LEU A 178 -3.27 12.90 4.26
N MET A 179 -2.61 12.07 3.46
CA MET A 179 -3.07 11.76 2.10
C MET A 179 -4.42 11.05 2.10
N ILE A 180 -4.66 10.07 2.97
CA ILE A 180 -5.95 9.38 3.09
C ILE A 180 -7.08 10.37 3.44
N ILE A 181 -6.82 11.29 4.38
CA ILE A 181 -7.79 12.34 4.76
C ILE A 181 -8.03 13.29 3.59
N ALA A 182 -6.97 13.69 2.88
CA ALA A 182 -7.07 14.54 1.70
C ALA A 182 -7.90 13.88 0.58
N ILE A 183 -7.72 12.57 0.32
CA ILE A 183 -8.52 11.80 -0.64
C ILE A 183 -9.98 11.78 -0.22
N ASN A 184 -10.24 11.45 1.04
CA ASN A 184 -11.59 11.37 1.58
C ASN A 184 -12.33 12.72 1.47
N ARG A 185 -11.60 13.84 1.55
CA ARG A 185 -12.12 15.20 1.37
C ARG A 185 -12.26 15.60 -0.11
N ALA A 186 -11.29 15.26 -0.96
CA ALA A 186 -11.25 15.67 -2.36
C ALA A 186 -12.19 14.85 -3.25
N ILE A 187 -12.42 13.58 -2.93
CA ILE A 187 -13.25 12.66 -3.71
C ILE A 187 -14.28 11.99 -2.79
N PRO A 188 -15.31 12.74 -2.33
CA PRO A 188 -16.37 12.19 -1.49
C PRO A 188 -17.19 11.09 -2.21
N GLN A 189 -17.05 10.99 -3.54
CA GLN A 189 -17.66 9.96 -4.39
C GLN A 189 -17.09 8.55 -4.12
N LEU A 190 -15.87 8.40 -3.54
CA LEU A 190 -15.35 7.09 -3.12
C LEU A 190 -16.17 6.46 -1.99
N ARG A 191 -16.75 7.26 -1.08
CA ARG A 191 -17.66 6.73 -0.04
C ARG A 191 -18.97 6.20 -0.62
N ARG A 192 -19.33 6.63 -1.84
CA ARG A 192 -20.59 6.29 -2.52
C ARG A 192 -20.41 5.35 -3.71
N TYR A 193 -19.19 4.89 -4.00
CA TYR A 193 -18.96 3.96 -5.11
C TYR A 193 -19.58 2.60 -4.77
N ARG A 194 -20.82 2.41 -5.24
CA ARG A 194 -21.48 1.10 -5.39
C ARG A 194 -21.02 0.53 -6.71
N ALA A 195 -20.39 -0.64 -6.67
CA ALA A 195 -20.31 -1.48 -7.85
C ALA A 195 -21.71 -2.11 -7.97
N ASP A 196 -22.54 -1.55 -8.84
CA ASP A 196 -23.70 -2.25 -9.40
C ASP A 196 -23.25 -3.04 -10.63
#